data_AF-A0A7W8HAT4-F1
#
_entry.id   AF-A0A7W8HAT4-F1
#
_cell.length_a   1.000
_cell.length_b   1.000
_cell.length_c   1.000
_cell.angle_alpha   90.00
_cell.angle_beta   90.00
_cell.angle_gamma   90.00
#
_symmetry.space_group_name_H-M   'P 1'
#
loop_
_entity.id
_entity.type
_entity.pdbx_description
1 polymer ?
#
loop_
_entity_poly.entity_id
_entity_poly.type
_entity_poly.pdbx_seq_one_letter_code
_entity_poly.pdbx_strand_id
1 'polypeptide(L)'
;MEKYSLVKLRNYVIHLIIGTALLLFGAGVLYAVLSEMIQIYDPASVYAYIFGIIACVLILLMGLFFLVKAFGFENLIFKKVSLEERAEFFQELEDEQTLFFDHYMFITRHFILLSIRSWNPSVKILRIRDLAACFGKAYYAGSDELVQYDVIFYDRKFQKYCCTVKGKKAGMMEEGWKAVCSLAPWIFHDDYEDFVSGLTKQSKKKSYAKVIEHRRAAAQVSEDTVQDAVINAADAIRAYSEKKNPRTGSGKDRHGEKAVTHTQRGTDRQTMDDTQKLPEVSKKTQKLPGVSDKTQKLPRTKKRR
;
A
#
# COMPACT_ATOMS: atom_id res chain seq x y z
N MET A 1 3.39 14.55 6.56
CA MET A 1 4.87 14.42 6.39
C MET A 1 5.56 13.26 7.11
N GLU A 2 5.33 13.01 8.41
CA GLU A 2 6.07 11.98 9.18
C GLU A 2 6.06 10.56 8.56
N LYS A 3 4.90 10.14 8.03
CA LYS A 3 4.73 8.82 7.41
C LYS A 3 5.56 8.64 6.14
N TYR A 4 5.73 9.70 5.34
CA TYR A 4 6.61 9.69 4.17
C TYR A 4 8.08 9.60 4.57
N SER A 5 8.48 10.37 5.59
CA SER A 5 9.84 10.31 6.15
C SER A 5 10.17 8.92 6.67
N LEU A 6 9.21 8.21 7.28
CA LEU A 6 9.38 6.82 7.71
C LEU A 6 9.65 5.87 6.53
N VAL A 7 8.92 5.99 5.43
CA VAL A 7 9.13 5.18 4.22
C VAL A 7 10.49 5.48 3.59
N LYS A 8 10.86 6.76 3.49
CA LYS A 8 12.17 7.20 3.02
C LYS A 8 13.30 6.63 3.89
N LEU A 9 13.18 6.76 5.21
CA LEU A 9 14.16 6.27 6.16
C LEU A 9 14.31 4.75 6.08
N ARG A 10 13.20 4.01 6.03
CA ARG A 10 13.24 2.56 5.90
C ARG A 10 13.93 2.14 4.61
N ASN A 11 13.61 2.78 3.48
CA ASN A 11 14.26 2.44 2.22
C ASN A 11 15.76 2.77 2.26
N TYR A 12 16.14 3.91 2.83
CA TYR A 12 17.52 4.31 3.05
C TYR A 12 18.28 3.28 3.88
N VAL A 13 17.76 2.93 5.07
CA VAL A 13 18.41 1.99 6.00
C VAL A 13 18.59 0.60 5.36
N ILE A 14 17.58 0.08 4.67
CA ILE A 14 17.67 -1.24 4.02
C ILE A 14 18.78 -1.25 2.96
N HIS A 15 18.78 -0.26 2.06
CA HIS A 15 19.76 -0.22 0.98
C HIS A 15 21.17 0.10 1.49
N LEU A 16 21.28 0.93 2.53
CA LEU A 16 22.54 1.23 3.19
C LEU A 16 23.13 -0.02 3.85
N ILE A 17 22.34 -0.75 4.65
CA ILE A 17 22.81 -1.98 5.32
C ILE A 17 23.26 -3.01 4.27
N ILE A 18 22.46 -3.26 3.24
CA ILE A 18 22.80 -4.22 2.19
C ILE A 18 24.06 -3.78 1.43
N GLY A 19 24.14 -2.51 1.03
CA GLY A 19 25.28 -1.97 0.32
C GLY A 19 26.57 -2.07 1.12
N THR A 20 26.55 -1.62 2.38
CA THR A 20 27.70 -1.70 3.28
C THR A 20 28.11 -3.14 3.57
N ALA A 21 27.15 -4.05 3.82
CA ALA A 21 27.46 -5.46 4.05
C ALA A 21 28.13 -6.11 2.84
N LEU A 22 27.65 -5.84 1.61
CA LEU A 22 28.26 -6.34 0.39
C LEU A 22 29.67 -5.78 0.18
N LEU A 23 29.89 -4.50 0.48
CA LEU A 23 31.22 -3.90 0.37
C LEU A 23 32.21 -4.51 1.36
N LEU A 24 31.83 -4.64 2.64
CA LEU A 24 32.68 -5.24 3.66
C LEU A 24 32.99 -6.70 3.34
N PHE A 25 31.98 -7.47 2.94
CA PHE A 25 32.15 -8.87 2.54
C PHE A 25 33.05 -8.99 1.30
N GLY A 26 32.77 -8.24 0.24
CA GLY A 26 33.55 -8.25 -0.99
C GLY A 26 35.00 -7.82 -0.78
N ALA A 27 35.24 -6.80 0.04
CA ALA A 27 36.59 -6.35 0.39
C ALA A 27 37.33 -7.38 1.24
N GLY A 28 36.65 -8.03 2.19
CA GLY A 28 37.24 -9.08 3.01
C GLY A 28 37.66 -10.31 2.21
N VAL A 29 36.80 -10.78 1.30
CA VAL A 29 37.14 -11.90 0.40
C VAL A 29 38.26 -11.51 -0.56
N LEU A 30 38.23 -10.28 -1.12
CA LEU A 30 39.29 -9.79 -2.00
C LEU A 30 40.63 -9.73 -1.27
N TYR A 31 40.64 -9.23 -0.02
CA TYR A 31 41.84 -9.20 0.81
C TYR A 31 42.40 -10.60 1.05
N ALA A 32 41.54 -11.57 1.37
CA ALA A 32 41.97 -12.96 1.56
C ALA A 32 42.61 -13.55 0.29
N VAL A 33 41.97 -13.36 -0.87
CA VAL A 33 42.50 -13.81 -2.18
C VAL A 33 43.86 -13.16 -2.48
N LEU A 34 43.96 -11.83 -2.31
CA LEU A 34 45.21 -11.11 -2.57
C LEU A 34 46.32 -11.49 -1.57
N SER A 35 45.98 -11.67 -0.30
CA SER A 35 46.93 -12.09 0.73
C SER A 35 47.51 -13.47 0.43
N GLU A 36 46.65 -14.41 0.01
CA GLU A 36 47.08 -15.74 -0.40
C GLU A 36 48.00 -15.68 -1.63
N MET A 37 47.63 -14.91 -2.66
CA MET A 37 48.45 -14.72 -3.86
C MET A 37 49.83 -14.11 -3.55
N ILE A 38 49.96 -13.28 -2.51
CA ILE A 38 51.23 -12.65 -2.14
C ILE A 38 52.09 -13.57 -1.26
N GLN A 39 51.48 -14.31 -0.33
CA GLN A 39 52.20 -15.07 0.68
C GLN A 39 52.43 -16.54 0.31
N ILE A 40 51.44 -17.20 -0.30
CA ILE A 40 51.41 -18.65 -0.55
C ILE A 40 50.85 -18.89 -1.96
N TYR A 41 51.52 -18.31 -2.96
CA TYR A 41 51.07 -18.41 -4.34
C TYR A 41 51.13 -19.86 -4.85
N ASP A 42 49.98 -20.42 -5.23
CA ASP A 42 49.88 -21.72 -5.88
C ASP A 42 49.63 -21.58 -7.40
N PRO A 43 50.59 -21.97 -8.26
CA PRO A 43 50.44 -21.90 -9.71
C PRO A 43 49.36 -22.85 -10.26
N ALA A 44 48.95 -23.89 -9.53
CA ALA A 44 47.84 -24.76 -9.97
C ALA A 44 46.47 -24.05 -9.86
N SER A 45 46.38 -22.99 -9.05
CA SER A 45 45.13 -22.33 -8.68
C SER A 45 44.87 -21.00 -9.42
N VAL A 46 45.62 -20.71 -10.49
CA VAL A 46 45.53 -19.45 -11.25
C VAL A 46 44.09 -19.07 -11.66
N TYR A 47 43.32 -20.02 -12.19
CA TYR A 47 41.94 -19.75 -12.59
C TYR A 47 41.04 -19.42 -11.40
N ALA A 48 41.28 -20.04 -10.24
CA ALA A 48 40.52 -19.76 -9.02
C ALA A 48 40.76 -18.32 -8.55
N TYR A 49 42.01 -17.83 -8.59
CA TYR A 49 42.33 -16.44 -8.27
C TYR A 49 41.66 -15.46 -9.23
N ILE A 50 41.69 -15.72 -10.54
CA ILE A 50 41.04 -14.87 -11.55
C ILE A 50 39.53 -14.80 -11.31
N PHE A 51 38.86 -15.95 -11.18
CA PHE A 51 37.42 -15.98 -10.92
C PHE A 51 37.06 -15.36 -9.57
N GLY A 52 37.90 -15.56 -8.55
CA GLY A 52 37.74 -14.95 -7.23
C GLY A 52 37.78 -13.43 -7.28
N ILE A 53 38.77 -12.85 -7.97
CA ILE A 53 38.88 -11.40 -8.16
C ILE A 53 37.68 -10.86 -8.95
N ILE A 54 37.28 -11.50 -10.05
CA ILE A 54 36.11 -11.09 -10.84
C ILE A 54 34.85 -11.10 -9.98
N ALA A 55 34.62 -12.16 -9.19
CA ALA A 55 33.49 -12.25 -8.28
C ALA A 55 33.51 -11.13 -7.23
N CYS A 56 34.67 -10.82 -6.65
CA CYS A 56 34.82 -9.72 -5.70
C CYS A 56 34.49 -8.36 -6.34
N VAL A 57 34.98 -8.10 -7.55
CA VAL A 57 34.66 -6.86 -8.29
C VAL A 57 33.15 -6.74 -8.51
N LEU A 58 32.47 -7.82 -8.91
CA LEU A 58 31.01 -7.82 -9.10
C LEU A 58 30.27 -7.56 -7.79
N ILE A 59 30.70 -8.16 -6.68
CA ILE A 59 30.11 -7.93 -5.35
C ILE A 59 30.30 -6.48 -4.91
N LEU A 60 31.49 -5.91 -5.11
CA LEU A 60 31.78 -4.51 -4.76
C LEU A 60 30.96 -3.53 -5.59
N LEU A 61 30.85 -3.77 -6.91
CA LEU A 61 29.99 -2.98 -7.80
C LEU A 61 28.51 -3.05 -7.38
N MET A 62 28.04 -4.24 -6.98
CA MET A 62 26.69 -4.40 -6.46
C MET A 62 26.51 -3.63 -5.14
N GLY A 63 27.48 -3.69 -4.22
CA GLY A 63 27.45 -2.92 -2.97
C GLY A 63 27.39 -1.40 -3.20
N LEU A 64 28.19 -0.88 -4.14
CA LEU A 64 28.17 0.52 -4.54
C LEU A 64 26.82 0.91 -5.15
N PHE A 65 26.23 0.07 -5.99
CA PHE A 65 24.91 0.29 -6.56
C PHE A 65 23.82 0.44 -5.47
N PHE A 66 23.87 -0.38 -4.42
CA PHE A 66 22.94 -0.26 -3.28
C PHE A 66 23.15 1.03 -2.47
N LEU A 67 24.39 1.48 -2.30
CA LEU A 67 24.69 2.78 -1.67
C LEU A 67 24.11 3.95 -2.49
N VAL A 68 24.38 3.99 -3.79
CA VAL A 68 23.82 5.01 -4.69
C VAL A 68 22.28 5.03 -4.61
N LYS A 69 21.66 3.85 -4.52
CA LYS A 69 20.20 3.75 -4.30
C LYS A 69 19.73 4.28 -2.95
N ALA A 70 20.49 4.07 -1.88
CA ALA A 70 20.13 4.57 -0.55
C ALA A 70 20.01 6.10 -0.57
N PHE A 71 20.99 6.80 -1.14
CA PHE A 71 21.02 8.26 -1.22
C PHE A 71 20.16 8.82 -2.37
N GLY A 72 19.96 8.05 -3.44
CA GLY A 72 19.22 8.46 -4.64
C GLY A 72 17.71 8.21 -4.59
N PHE A 73 17.12 7.87 -3.43
CA PHE A 73 15.71 7.47 -3.31
C PHE A 73 14.73 8.45 -3.96
N GLU A 74 14.85 9.75 -3.66
CA GLU A 74 13.95 10.76 -4.22
C GLU A 74 14.12 10.91 -5.72
N ASN A 75 15.37 10.93 -6.20
CA ASN A 75 15.67 11.00 -7.63
C ASN A 75 15.14 9.78 -8.38
N LEU A 76 15.02 8.63 -7.73
CA LEU A 76 14.46 7.41 -8.32
C LEU A 76 12.93 7.45 -8.38
N ILE A 77 12.27 7.91 -7.32
CA ILE A 77 10.80 8.00 -7.26
C ILE A 77 10.28 9.09 -8.19
N PHE A 78 10.87 10.29 -8.10
CA PHE A 78 10.41 11.47 -8.82
C PHE A 78 11.08 11.63 -10.20
N LYS A 79 11.84 10.65 -10.68
CA LYS A 79 12.54 10.71 -11.98
C LYS A 79 11.65 11.14 -13.15
N LYS A 80 10.35 10.82 -13.09
CA LYS A 80 9.36 11.06 -14.14
C LYS A 80 8.26 12.04 -13.73
N VAL A 81 8.41 12.69 -12.58
CA VAL A 81 7.44 13.63 -12.00
C VAL A 81 8.04 15.03 -12.12
N SER A 82 7.25 16.01 -12.59
CA SER A 82 7.75 17.39 -12.70
C SER A 82 7.98 18.00 -11.31
N LEU A 83 8.70 19.12 -11.24
CA LEU A 83 8.90 19.82 -9.96
C LEU A 83 7.58 20.35 -9.38
N GLU A 84 6.67 20.79 -10.25
CA GLU A 84 5.32 21.26 -9.86
C GLU A 84 4.49 20.11 -9.29
N GLU A 85 4.42 18.98 -9.99
CA GLU A 85 3.68 17.79 -9.53
C GLU A 85 4.28 17.23 -8.23
N ARG A 86 5.60 17.35 -8.06
CA ARG A 86 6.25 16.97 -6.81
C ARG A 86 5.80 17.87 -5.66
N ALA A 87 5.72 19.18 -5.87
CA ALA A 87 5.27 20.12 -4.85
C ALA A 87 3.80 19.87 -4.48
N GLU A 88 2.94 19.68 -5.49
CA GLU A 88 1.53 19.33 -5.33
C GLU A 88 1.36 18.03 -4.53
N PHE A 89 2.11 16.98 -4.87
CA PHE A 89 2.10 15.72 -4.12
C PHE A 89 2.45 15.92 -2.63
N PHE A 90 3.46 16.73 -2.32
CA PHE A 90 3.83 16.97 -0.92
C PHE A 90 2.79 17.82 -0.18
N GLN A 91 2.18 18.79 -0.86
CA GLN A 91 1.09 19.57 -0.32
C GLN A 91 -0.13 18.69 0.00
N GLU A 92 -0.53 17.81 -0.92
CA GLU A 92 -1.63 16.88 -0.68
C GLU A 92 -1.30 15.88 0.44
N LEU A 93 -0.03 15.50 0.61
CA LEU A 93 0.37 14.60 1.70
C LEU A 93 0.15 15.16 3.11
N GLU A 94 -0.04 16.48 3.23
CA GLU A 94 -0.35 17.18 4.47
C GLU A 94 -1.85 17.35 4.68
N ASP A 95 -2.67 17.05 3.66
CA ASP A 95 -4.13 17.11 3.72
C ASP A 95 -4.69 15.98 4.59
N GLU A 96 -5.78 16.28 5.31
CA GLU A 96 -6.52 15.34 6.16
C GLU A 96 -7.18 14.23 5.34
N GLN A 97 -7.47 14.49 4.06
CA GLN A 97 -8.06 13.51 3.15
C GLN A 97 -7.08 12.43 2.67
N THR A 98 -5.78 12.56 2.97
CA THR A 98 -4.80 11.56 2.55
C THR A 98 -4.94 10.25 3.33
N LEU A 99 -5.13 9.16 2.58
CA LEU A 99 -5.27 7.82 3.13
C LEU A 99 -3.91 7.13 3.21
N PHE A 100 -3.62 6.58 4.40
CA PHE A 100 -2.35 5.93 4.70
C PHE A 100 -2.54 4.45 5.06
N PHE A 101 -2.20 3.55 4.14
CA PHE A 101 -2.23 2.11 4.35
C PHE A 101 -0.84 1.60 4.77
N ASP A 102 -0.39 2.03 5.96
CA ASP A 102 0.95 1.77 6.48
C ASP A 102 2.02 2.18 5.42
N HIS A 103 3.17 1.53 5.37
CA HIS A 103 4.22 1.77 4.38
C HIS A 103 3.93 1.17 2.98
N TYR A 104 2.74 0.61 2.75
CA TYR A 104 2.45 -0.09 1.49
C TYR A 104 1.83 0.82 0.43
N MET A 105 0.92 1.70 0.84
CA MET A 105 0.22 2.56 -0.10
C MET A 105 -0.23 3.86 0.57
N PHE A 106 0.02 4.98 -0.11
CA PHE A 106 -0.58 6.28 0.22
C PHE A 106 -1.44 6.71 -0.95
N ILE A 107 -2.66 7.15 -0.65
CA ILE A 107 -3.60 7.67 -1.65
C ILE A 107 -3.88 9.12 -1.28
N THR A 108 -3.59 10.02 -2.21
CA THR A 108 -3.95 11.43 -2.13
C THR A 108 -5.06 11.72 -3.16
N ARG A 109 -5.42 13.00 -3.33
CA ARG A 109 -6.45 13.40 -4.28
C ARG A 109 -6.05 13.10 -5.73
N HIS A 110 -4.79 13.33 -6.09
CA HIS A 110 -4.31 13.17 -7.47
C HIS A 110 -3.26 12.08 -7.65
N PHE A 111 -2.64 11.60 -6.58
CA PHE A 111 -1.50 10.70 -6.64
C PHE A 111 -1.68 9.46 -5.76
N ILE A 112 -0.98 8.39 -6.14
CA ILE A 112 -0.84 7.18 -5.35
C ILE A 112 0.64 6.87 -5.21
N LEU A 113 1.13 6.80 -3.97
CA LEU A 113 2.45 6.24 -3.65
C LEU A 113 2.29 4.75 -3.35
N LEU A 114 2.93 3.89 -4.12
CA LEU A 114 2.80 2.43 -3.99
C LEU A 114 4.13 1.79 -3.68
N SER A 115 4.14 0.92 -2.68
CA SER A 115 5.22 -0.04 -2.46
C SER A 115 5.03 -1.23 -3.41
N ILE A 116 5.90 -1.36 -4.39
CA ILE A 116 5.82 -2.37 -5.44
C ILE A 116 6.68 -3.57 -5.06
N ARG A 117 6.15 -4.77 -5.28
CA ARG A 117 6.93 -6.03 -5.29
C ARG A 117 7.82 -6.08 -6.54
N SER A 118 8.90 -5.31 -6.57
CA SER A 118 9.88 -5.27 -7.67
C SER A 118 11.31 -5.27 -7.13
N TRP A 119 12.25 -5.79 -7.93
CA TRP A 119 13.70 -5.72 -7.68
C TRP A 119 14.24 -4.27 -7.77
N ASN A 120 13.47 -3.35 -8.37
CA ASN A 120 13.86 -1.96 -8.64
C ASN A 120 12.63 -1.04 -8.83
N PRO A 121 12.68 0.23 -8.39
CA PRO A 121 12.58 0.65 -6.98
C PRO A 121 11.36 0.06 -6.27
N SER A 122 11.47 -0.05 -4.95
CA SER A 122 10.42 -0.57 -4.06
C SER A 122 9.21 0.34 -3.95
N VAL A 123 9.30 1.59 -4.40
CA VAL A 123 8.23 2.59 -4.26
C VAL A 123 8.05 3.37 -5.57
N LYS A 124 6.81 3.66 -5.95
CA LYS A 124 6.47 4.39 -7.18
C LYS A 124 5.30 5.32 -6.98
N ILE A 125 5.35 6.48 -7.62
CA ILE A 125 4.22 7.41 -7.73
C ILE A 125 3.46 7.13 -9.02
N LEU A 126 2.13 7.02 -8.90
CA LEU A 126 1.20 6.99 -10.02
C LEU A 126 0.26 8.18 -9.92
N ARG A 127 -0.05 8.82 -11.05
CA ARG A 127 -1.13 9.79 -11.14
C ARG A 127 -2.45 9.02 -11.27
N ILE A 128 -3.44 9.34 -10.43
CA ILE A 128 -4.77 8.72 -10.46
C ILE A 128 -5.40 8.93 -11.84
N ARG A 129 -5.24 10.13 -12.41
CA ARG A 129 -5.64 10.47 -13.78
C ARG A 129 -4.97 9.61 -14.85
N ASP A 130 -3.84 8.96 -14.61
CA ASP A 130 -3.18 8.10 -15.58
C ASP A 130 -3.46 6.62 -15.38
N LEU A 131 -4.33 6.26 -14.46
CA LEU A 131 -4.74 4.87 -14.29
C LEU A 131 -5.63 4.42 -15.45
N ALA A 132 -5.33 3.22 -15.94
CA ALA A 132 -6.16 2.49 -16.88
C ALA A 132 -7.01 1.43 -16.17
N ALA A 133 -6.45 0.76 -15.18
CA ALA A 133 -7.15 -0.28 -14.43
C ALA A 133 -6.59 -0.45 -13.02
N CYS A 134 -7.43 -0.90 -12.10
CA CYS A 134 -7.07 -1.25 -10.73
C CYS A 134 -7.88 -2.47 -10.27
N PHE A 135 -7.21 -3.54 -9.86
CA PHE A 135 -7.86 -4.80 -9.46
C PHE A 135 -7.40 -5.23 -8.07
N GLY A 136 -8.35 -5.58 -7.21
CA GLY A 136 -8.10 -6.20 -5.91
C GLY A 136 -8.17 -7.72 -6.01
N LYS A 137 -7.19 -8.42 -5.44
CA LYS A 137 -7.16 -9.89 -5.41
C LYS A 137 -6.81 -10.41 -4.02
N ALA A 138 -7.82 -10.96 -3.34
CA ALA A 138 -7.67 -11.62 -2.06
C ALA A 138 -7.19 -13.08 -2.23
N TYR A 139 -6.31 -13.52 -1.33
CA TYR A 139 -5.85 -14.89 -1.22
C TYR A 139 -6.11 -15.40 0.19
N TYR A 140 -6.85 -16.50 0.27
CA TYR A 140 -7.24 -17.14 1.52
C TYR A 140 -6.44 -18.42 1.73
N ALA A 141 -6.11 -18.71 2.99
CA ALA A 141 -5.65 -20.03 3.40
C ALA A 141 -6.83 -21.02 3.42
N GLY A 142 -6.54 -22.31 3.64
CA GLY A 142 -7.57 -23.35 3.73
C GLY A 142 -8.57 -23.20 4.89
N SER A 143 -8.36 -22.21 5.77
CA SER A 143 -9.21 -21.85 6.90
C SER A 143 -10.09 -20.60 6.65
N ASP A 144 -10.24 -20.17 5.40
CA ASP A 144 -10.89 -18.90 5.01
C ASP A 144 -10.27 -17.64 5.65
N GLU A 145 -9.06 -17.78 6.20
CA GLU A 145 -8.28 -16.66 6.70
C GLU A 145 -7.58 -15.95 5.53
N LEU A 146 -7.79 -14.64 5.42
CA LEU A 146 -7.10 -13.82 4.43
C LEU A 146 -5.61 -13.74 4.77
N VAL A 147 -4.77 -14.33 3.92
CA VAL A 147 -3.31 -14.38 4.12
C VAL A 147 -2.55 -13.38 3.26
N GLN A 148 -3.15 -12.94 2.16
CA GLN A 148 -2.54 -11.97 1.25
C GLN A 148 -3.62 -11.22 0.48
N TYR A 149 -3.35 -9.96 0.20
CA TYR A 149 -4.14 -9.14 -0.71
C TYR A 149 -3.21 -8.44 -1.68
N ASP A 150 -3.47 -8.60 -2.97
CA ASP A 150 -2.77 -7.90 -4.04
C ASP A 150 -3.65 -6.79 -4.59
N VAL A 151 -3.11 -5.58 -4.71
CA VAL A 151 -3.71 -4.50 -5.48
C VAL A 151 -2.87 -4.29 -6.74
N ILE A 152 -3.49 -4.51 -7.89
CA ILE A 152 -2.83 -4.55 -9.19
C ILE A 152 -3.26 -3.33 -10.01
N PHE A 153 -2.31 -2.47 -10.35
CA PHE A 153 -2.51 -1.25 -11.11
C PHE A 153 -1.98 -1.42 -12.53
N TYR A 154 -2.68 -0.82 -13.49
CA TYR A 154 -2.17 -0.58 -14.83
C TYR A 154 -2.21 0.92 -15.14
N ASP A 155 -1.08 1.48 -15.58
CA ASP A 155 -1.06 2.85 -16.09
C ASP A 155 -1.64 2.97 -17.50
N ARG A 156 -1.72 4.20 -18.02
CA ARG A 156 -2.20 4.52 -19.37
C ARG A 156 -1.41 3.83 -20.49
N LYS A 157 -0.18 3.38 -20.22
CA LYS A 157 0.66 2.60 -21.13
C LYS A 157 0.50 1.09 -20.91
N PHE A 158 -0.43 0.69 -20.06
CA PHE A 158 -0.69 -0.69 -19.65
C PHE A 158 0.53 -1.36 -18.99
N GLN A 159 1.39 -0.59 -18.32
CA GLN A 159 2.44 -1.16 -17.47
C GLN A 159 1.84 -1.59 -16.13
N LYS A 160 2.16 -2.81 -15.71
CA LYS A 160 1.66 -3.43 -14.49
C LYS A 160 2.47 -3.01 -13.27
N TYR A 161 1.79 -2.66 -12.19
CA TYR A 161 2.36 -2.47 -10.85
C TYR A 161 1.54 -3.27 -9.84
N CYS A 162 2.21 -3.99 -8.94
CA CYS A 162 1.54 -4.82 -7.95
C CYS A 162 2.01 -4.46 -6.55
N CYS A 163 1.06 -4.06 -5.70
CA CYS A 163 1.25 -3.89 -4.27
C CYS A 163 0.73 -5.14 -3.56
N THR A 164 1.61 -5.90 -2.92
CA THR A 164 1.26 -7.14 -2.22
C THR A 164 1.40 -6.95 -0.72
N VAL A 165 0.32 -7.15 0.01
CA VAL A 165 0.32 -7.14 1.48
C VAL A 165 -0.01 -8.53 2.01
N LYS A 166 0.80 -9.00 2.96
CA LYS A 166 0.67 -10.34 3.55
C LYS A 166 0.31 -10.27 5.03
N GLY A 167 -0.29 -11.35 5.52
CA GLY A 167 -0.66 -11.55 6.92
C GLY A 167 -1.88 -10.72 7.33
N LYS A 168 -1.99 -10.47 8.64
CA LYS A 168 -3.17 -9.83 9.27
C LYS A 168 -3.53 -8.44 8.72
N LYS A 169 -2.59 -7.76 8.07
CA LYS A 169 -2.79 -6.45 7.43
C LYS A 169 -3.37 -6.54 6.02
N ALA A 170 -3.47 -7.73 5.44
CA ALA A 170 -3.95 -7.90 4.07
C ALA A 170 -5.35 -7.29 3.86
N GLY A 171 -6.25 -7.43 4.83
CA GLY A 171 -7.63 -6.97 4.63
C GLY A 171 -7.79 -5.45 4.63
N MET A 172 -6.82 -4.68 5.15
CA MET A 172 -6.86 -3.21 5.03
C MET A 172 -6.70 -2.76 3.57
N MET A 173 -6.11 -3.60 2.72
CA MET A 173 -5.88 -3.26 1.31
C MET A 173 -7.12 -3.38 0.44
N GLU A 174 -8.15 -4.10 0.89
CA GLU A 174 -9.43 -4.14 0.19
C GLU A 174 -10.06 -2.75 0.16
N GLU A 175 -10.03 -2.05 1.29
CA GLU A 175 -10.54 -0.68 1.41
C GLU A 175 -9.67 0.32 0.66
N GLY A 176 -8.36 0.10 0.63
CA GLY A 176 -7.48 0.87 -0.24
C GLY A 176 -7.80 0.70 -1.73
N TRP A 177 -8.08 -0.53 -2.18
CA TRP A 177 -8.51 -0.78 -3.56
C TRP A 177 -9.86 -0.11 -3.86
N LYS A 178 -10.84 -0.23 -2.95
CA LYS A 178 -12.15 0.44 -3.09
C LYS A 178 -12.00 1.95 -3.18
N ALA A 179 -11.19 2.55 -2.32
CA ALA A 179 -10.92 3.99 -2.35
C ALA A 179 -10.33 4.45 -3.70
N VAL A 180 -9.38 3.69 -4.26
CA VAL A 180 -8.87 3.99 -5.61
C VAL A 180 -9.97 3.91 -6.67
N CYS A 181 -10.84 2.90 -6.61
CA CYS A 181 -11.94 2.76 -7.56
C CYS A 181 -12.95 3.91 -7.46
N SER A 182 -13.24 4.39 -6.25
CA SER A 182 -14.08 5.56 -6.01
C SER A 182 -13.47 6.86 -6.54
N LEU A 183 -12.15 7.04 -6.37
CA LEU A 183 -11.42 8.22 -6.86
C LEU A 183 -11.24 8.22 -8.39
N ALA A 184 -11.26 7.04 -9.01
CA ALA A 184 -11.04 6.87 -10.44
C ALA A 184 -12.12 5.98 -11.08
N PRO A 185 -13.40 6.41 -11.10
CA PRO A 185 -14.51 5.59 -11.57
C PRO A 185 -14.44 5.25 -13.07
N TRP A 186 -13.56 5.91 -13.83
CA TRP A 186 -13.36 5.64 -15.25
C TRP A 186 -12.51 4.39 -15.54
N ILE A 187 -11.81 3.83 -14.56
CA ILE A 187 -10.87 2.72 -14.76
C ILE A 187 -11.59 1.38 -14.91
N PHE A 188 -10.87 0.36 -15.38
CA PHE A 188 -11.35 -1.02 -15.31
C PHE A 188 -11.03 -1.63 -13.94
N HIS A 189 -12.02 -2.27 -13.31
CA HIS A 189 -11.83 -2.95 -12.01
C HIS A 189 -12.59 -4.28 -11.84
N ASP A 190 -13.47 -4.66 -12.79
CA ASP A 190 -14.39 -5.80 -12.61
C ASP A 190 -13.84 -7.15 -13.08
N ASP A 191 -13.28 -7.22 -14.30
CA ASP A 191 -12.80 -8.47 -14.90
C ASP A 191 -11.29 -8.39 -15.21
N TYR A 192 -10.49 -8.89 -14.27
CA TYR A 192 -9.03 -8.93 -14.41
C TYR A 192 -8.59 -9.86 -15.55
N GLU A 193 -9.22 -11.03 -15.69
CA GLU A 193 -8.77 -12.05 -16.65
C GLU A 193 -9.09 -11.63 -18.09
N ASP A 194 -10.30 -11.10 -18.35
CA ASP A 194 -10.64 -10.55 -19.67
C ASP A 194 -9.71 -9.37 -20.02
N PHE A 195 -9.53 -8.42 -19.08
CA PHE A 195 -8.68 -7.26 -19.30
C PHE A 195 -7.26 -7.68 -19.68
N VAL A 196 -6.64 -8.58 -18.91
CA VAL A 196 -5.28 -9.06 -19.16
C VAL A 196 -5.18 -9.85 -20.47
N SER A 197 -6.17 -10.68 -20.77
CA SER A 197 -6.21 -11.41 -22.05
C SER A 197 -6.24 -10.44 -23.25
N GLY A 198 -6.97 -9.32 -23.10
CA GLY A 198 -7.06 -8.26 -24.10
C GLY A 198 -5.76 -7.49 -24.30
N LEU A 199 -4.89 -7.38 -23.28
CA LEU A 199 -3.60 -6.69 -23.38
C LEU A 199 -2.61 -7.38 -24.33
N THR A 200 -2.87 -8.60 -24.78
CA THR A 200 -2.05 -9.26 -25.81
C THR A 200 -2.17 -8.60 -27.18
N LYS A 201 -3.28 -7.90 -27.46
CA LYS A 201 -3.59 -7.31 -28.77
C LYS A 201 -3.52 -5.79 -28.75
N GLN A 202 -2.75 -5.20 -29.66
CA GLN A 202 -2.61 -3.74 -29.74
C GLN A 202 -3.91 -3.02 -30.09
N SER A 203 -4.78 -3.63 -30.89
CA SER A 203 -6.12 -3.10 -31.20
C SER A 203 -7.00 -3.00 -29.96
N LYS A 204 -6.96 -4.01 -29.08
CA LYS A 204 -7.67 -4.01 -27.80
C LYS A 204 -7.13 -2.95 -26.84
N LYS A 205 -5.81 -2.77 -26.73
CA LYS A 205 -5.23 -1.66 -25.94
C LYS A 205 -5.73 -0.28 -26.40
N LYS A 206 -5.79 -0.04 -27.72
CA LYS A 206 -6.37 1.20 -28.27
C LYS A 206 -7.86 1.34 -27.92
N SER A 207 -8.61 0.23 -27.99
CA SER A 207 -10.03 0.22 -27.59
C SER A 207 -10.20 0.57 -26.12
N TYR A 208 -9.41 -0.03 -25.21
CA TYR A 208 -9.46 0.28 -23.79
C TYR A 208 -9.12 1.74 -23.51
N ALA A 209 -8.09 2.28 -24.16
CA ALA A 209 -7.73 3.69 -24.02
C ALA A 209 -8.90 4.62 -24.40
N LYS A 210 -9.60 4.34 -25.51
CA LYS A 210 -10.79 5.11 -25.91
C LYS A 210 -11.92 5.01 -24.89
N VAL A 211 -12.19 3.82 -24.36
CA VAL A 211 -13.22 3.60 -23.33
C VAL A 211 -12.89 4.39 -22.06
N ILE A 212 -11.63 4.38 -21.62
CA ILE A 212 -11.17 5.14 -20.46
C ILE A 212 -11.35 6.65 -20.68
N GLU A 213 -10.97 7.16 -21.85
CA GLU A 213 -11.14 8.58 -22.18
C GLU A 213 -12.62 8.99 -22.18
N HIS A 214 -13.49 8.17 -22.77
CA HIS A 214 -14.93 8.42 -22.76
C HIS A 214 -15.50 8.41 -21.34
N ARG A 215 -15.19 7.37 -20.54
CA ARG A 215 -15.64 7.28 -19.15
C ARG A 215 -15.15 8.45 -18.31
N ARG A 216 -13.92 8.89 -18.52
CA ARG A 216 -13.34 10.03 -17.81
C ARG A 216 -14.01 11.34 -18.16
N ALA A 217 -14.34 11.56 -19.44
CA ALA A 217 -15.07 12.76 -19.86
C ALA A 217 -16.49 12.80 -19.27
N ALA A 218 -17.11 11.64 -19.06
CA ALA A 218 -18.44 11.52 -18.44
C ALA A 218 -18.41 11.55 -16.90
N ALA A 219 -17.27 11.28 -16.27
CA ALA A 219 -17.14 11.21 -14.83
C ALA A 219 -17.06 12.62 -14.23
N GLN A 220 -18.10 13.01 -13.49
CA GLN A 220 -17.99 14.04 -12.45
C GLN A 220 -17.76 13.33 -11.11
N VAL A 221 -16.58 13.49 -10.53
CA VAL A 221 -16.31 13.02 -9.16
C VAL A 221 -16.67 14.17 -8.24
N SER A 222 -17.74 14.03 -7.45
CA SER A 222 -18.12 15.04 -6.46
C SER A 222 -17.19 14.98 -5.25
N GLU A 223 -17.01 16.12 -4.57
CA GLU A 223 -16.23 16.20 -3.33
C GLU A 223 -16.78 15.25 -2.25
N ASP A 224 -18.10 15.10 -2.19
CA ASP A 224 -18.78 14.19 -1.25
C ASP A 224 -18.37 12.73 -1.46
N THR A 225 -18.21 12.31 -2.72
CA THR A 225 -17.78 10.93 -3.05
C THR A 225 -16.34 10.66 -2.60
N VAL A 226 -15.48 11.67 -2.72
CA VAL A 226 -14.10 11.61 -2.21
C VAL A 226 -14.13 11.45 -0.69
N GLN A 227 -14.93 12.26 -0.01
CA GLN A 227 -15.01 12.27 1.44
C GLN A 227 -15.58 10.96 2.00
N ASP A 228 -16.62 10.38 1.39
CA ASP A 228 -17.16 9.07 1.77
C ASP A 228 -16.13 7.95 1.60
N ALA A 229 -15.38 7.96 0.49
CA ALA A 229 -14.31 6.99 0.27
C ALA A 229 -13.21 7.11 1.34
N VAL A 230 -12.88 8.35 1.71
CA VAL A 230 -11.90 8.64 2.76
C VAL A 230 -12.38 8.15 4.13
N ILE A 231 -13.63 8.44 4.51
CA ILE A 231 -14.22 8.02 5.78
C ILE A 231 -14.22 6.49 5.91
N ASN A 232 -14.74 5.79 4.89
CA ASN A 232 -14.81 4.33 4.89
C ASN A 232 -13.42 3.69 5.03
N ALA A 233 -12.42 4.20 4.30
CA ALA A 233 -11.05 3.73 4.39
C ALA A 233 -10.41 4.04 5.75
N ALA A 234 -10.65 5.23 6.30
CA ALA A 234 -10.12 5.63 7.61
C ALA A 234 -10.69 4.78 8.75
N ASP A 235 -12.00 4.50 8.73
CA ASP A 235 -12.66 3.63 9.71
C ASP A 235 -12.12 2.20 9.66
N ALA A 236 -11.88 1.67 8.45
CA ALA A 236 -11.26 0.37 8.32
C ALA A 236 -9.83 0.33 8.88
N ILE A 237 -9.01 1.35 8.57
CA ILE A 237 -7.65 1.48 9.14
C ILE A 237 -7.72 1.51 10.67
N ARG A 238 -8.67 2.27 11.25
CA ARG A 238 -8.88 2.36 12.69
C ARG A 238 -9.26 1.00 13.29
N ALA A 239 -10.24 0.32 12.70
CA ALA A 239 -10.68 -1.01 13.15
C ALA A 239 -9.53 -2.05 13.11
N TYR A 240 -8.64 -1.97 12.11
CA TYR A 240 -7.43 -2.79 12.07
C TYR A 240 -6.44 -2.46 13.19
N SER A 241 -6.30 -1.18 13.54
CA SER A 241 -5.40 -0.73 14.60
C SER A 241 -5.90 -1.13 16.00
N GLU A 242 -7.21 -1.07 16.25
CA GLU A 242 -7.83 -1.39 17.54
C GLU A 242 -7.79 -2.90 17.85
N LYS A 243 -7.97 -3.76 16.84
CA LYS A 243 -7.79 -5.22 16.97
C LYS A 243 -6.38 -5.64 17.42
N LYS A 244 -5.40 -4.73 17.37
CA LYS A 244 -4.02 -4.97 17.83
C LYS A 244 -3.83 -4.74 19.34
N ASN A 245 -4.77 -4.09 20.03
CA ASN A 245 -4.64 -3.72 21.46
C ASN A 245 -5.76 -4.29 22.35
N PRO A 246 -5.83 -5.61 22.62
CA PRO A 246 -6.71 -6.16 23.64
C PRO A 246 -6.14 -6.01 25.08
N ARG A 247 -5.28 -5.01 25.33
CA ARG A 247 -4.76 -4.69 26.67
C ARG A 247 -4.82 -3.18 26.91
N THR A 248 -6.03 -2.68 27.09
CA THR A 248 -6.35 -1.49 27.90
C THR A 248 -7.88 -1.41 27.99
N GLY A 249 -8.43 -2.37 28.73
CA GLY A 249 -9.84 -2.44 29.07
C GLY A 249 -9.98 -2.93 30.50
N SER A 250 -9.64 -2.08 31.46
CA SER A 250 -10.07 -2.21 32.86
C SER A 250 -9.86 -0.88 33.55
N GLY A 251 -10.96 -0.20 33.89
CA GLY A 251 -10.96 1.07 34.58
C GLY A 251 -12.39 1.60 34.72
N LYS A 252 -13.22 0.82 35.41
CA LYS A 252 -14.58 1.19 35.80
C LYS A 252 -14.49 2.00 37.11
N ASP A 253 -14.93 3.25 37.04
CA ASP A 253 -15.61 4.09 38.06
C ASP A 253 -15.19 4.14 39.55
N ARG A 254 -15.09 5.41 40.02
CA ARG A 254 -15.25 5.98 41.40
C ARG A 254 -14.07 5.75 42.36
N HIS A 255 -13.61 6.68 43.19
CA HIS A 255 -14.18 7.87 43.87
C HIS A 255 -13.08 8.92 44.12
N GLY A 256 -13.46 10.20 44.25
CA GLY A 256 -12.53 11.28 44.59
C GLY A 256 -13.22 12.62 44.81
N GLU A 257 -14.17 12.61 45.74
CA GLU A 257 -14.89 13.73 46.35
C GLU A 257 -13.98 14.91 46.74
N LYS A 258 -14.29 16.13 46.25
CA LYS A 258 -14.09 17.37 47.01
C LYS A 258 -15.22 18.36 46.71
N ALA A 259 -15.92 18.69 47.80
CA ALA A 259 -17.01 19.64 47.91
C ALA A 259 -16.60 21.09 47.60
N VAL A 260 -17.51 21.85 46.99
CA VAL A 260 -17.87 23.21 47.45
C VAL A 260 -19.37 23.41 47.19
N THR A 261 -20.07 23.71 48.28
CA THR A 261 -21.48 24.00 48.44
C THR A 261 -21.84 25.38 47.88
N HIS A 262 -22.98 25.52 47.20
CA HIS A 262 -23.84 26.68 47.43
C HIS A 262 -25.33 26.33 47.21
N THR A 263 -26.09 26.65 48.25
CA THR A 263 -27.51 26.38 48.50
C THR A 263 -28.43 27.40 47.83
N GLN A 264 -29.64 26.96 47.45
CA GLN A 264 -30.98 27.58 47.55
C GLN A 264 -31.82 27.37 46.26
N ARG A 265 -33.14 27.21 46.24
CA ARG A 265 -34.24 26.85 47.17
C ARG A 265 -35.54 27.01 46.33
N GLY A 266 -36.50 26.08 46.43
CA GLY A 266 -37.93 26.23 46.01
C GLY A 266 -38.19 26.13 44.50
N THR A 267 -39.30 25.62 43.98
CA THR A 267 -40.69 25.59 44.49
C THR A 267 -41.53 24.63 43.62
N ASP A 268 -42.57 24.05 44.21
CA ASP A 268 -43.58 23.18 43.60
C ASP A 268 -44.33 23.78 42.39
N ARG A 269 -44.76 22.93 41.43
CA ARG A 269 -46.15 22.87 40.93
C ARG A 269 -46.38 21.79 39.85
N GLN A 270 -47.47 21.05 40.03
CA GLN A 270 -48.14 20.19 39.04
C GLN A 270 -48.61 20.97 37.81
N THR A 271 -48.59 20.34 36.61
CA THR A 271 -49.78 20.24 35.72
C THR A 271 -49.57 19.19 34.62
N MET A 272 -50.65 18.48 34.31
CA MET A 272 -50.82 17.57 33.16
C MET A 272 -50.87 18.39 31.86
N ASP A 273 -50.39 17.86 30.72
CA ASP A 273 -51.26 17.27 29.70
C ASP A 273 -50.53 16.76 28.44
N ASP A 274 -51.08 15.65 27.94
CA ASP A 274 -51.20 15.14 26.57
C ASP A 274 -50.03 14.95 25.58
N THR A 275 -49.74 13.65 25.39
CA THR A 275 -49.94 12.88 24.13
C THR A 275 -49.31 13.37 22.82
N GLN A 276 -48.31 12.63 22.32
CA GLN A 276 -48.38 12.13 20.94
C GLN A 276 -47.55 10.86 20.68
N LYS A 277 -48.27 9.87 20.12
CA LYS A 277 -47.84 8.51 19.76
C LYS A 277 -46.93 8.52 18.52
N LEU A 278 -45.88 7.70 18.54
CA LEU A 278 -45.14 7.27 17.35
C LEU A 278 -45.99 6.33 16.48
N PRO A 279 -45.88 6.38 15.14
CA PRO A 279 -46.15 5.24 14.29
C PRO A 279 -44.85 4.51 13.91
N GLU A 280 -44.81 3.21 14.19
CA GLU A 280 -43.90 2.25 13.54
C GLU A 280 -44.18 2.20 12.04
N VAL A 281 -43.12 2.31 11.21
CA VAL A 281 -43.19 1.97 9.79
C VAL A 281 -42.14 0.90 9.49
N SER A 282 -42.66 -0.29 9.18
CA SER A 282 -41.98 -1.48 8.69
C SER A 282 -41.14 -1.19 7.43
N LYS A 283 -39.82 -1.41 7.51
CA LYS A 283 -38.93 -1.44 6.34
C LYS A 283 -38.79 -2.88 5.84
N LYS A 284 -39.49 -3.20 4.75
CA LYS A 284 -39.16 -4.32 3.86
C LYS A 284 -37.81 -4.02 3.19
N THR A 285 -36.76 -4.74 3.56
CA THR A 285 -35.49 -4.72 2.84
C THR A 285 -35.59 -5.61 1.60
N GLN A 286 -35.46 -4.97 0.44
CA GLN A 286 -35.39 -5.57 -0.88
C GLN A 286 -34.03 -6.29 -1.04
N LYS A 287 -34.05 -7.56 -1.45
CA LYS A 287 -32.84 -8.37 -1.71
C LYS A 287 -32.14 -7.90 -3.00
N LEU A 288 -30.84 -7.65 -2.94
CA LEU A 288 -29.97 -7.53 -4.14
C LEU A 288 -29.50 -8.93 -4.61
N PRO A 289 -29.32 -9.15 -5.93
CA PRO A 289 -28.91 -10.44 -6.49
C PRO A 289 -27.39 -10.69 -6.39
N GLY A 290 -27.04 -11.95 -6.15
CA GLY A 290 -25.70 -12.41 -5.77
C GLY A 290 -24.64 -12.37 -6.88
N VAL A 291 -23.43 -12.00 -6.46
CA VAL A 291 -22.19 -12.12 -7.24
C VAL A 291 -21.63 -13.54 -7.02
N SER A 292 -21.34 -14.23 -8.12
CA SER A 292 -20.78 -15.58 -8.14
C SER A 292 -19.30 -15.56 -7.73
N ASP A 293 -18.98 -16.10 -6.55
CA ASP A 293 -17.61 -16.37 -6.10
C ASP A 293 -16.89 -17.36 -7.04
N LYS A 294 -15.95 -16.86 -7.85
CA LYS A 294 -14.93 -17.72 -8.48
C LYS A 294 -13.67 -17.69 -7.63
N THR A 295 -13.66 -18.54 -6.61
CA THR A 295 -12.54 -18.81 -5.71
C THR A 295 -11.44 -19.61 -6.42
N GLN A 296 -10.18 -19.18 -6.34
CA GLN A 296 -9.03 -19.98 -6.79
C GLN A 296 -8.13 -20.34 -5.60
N LYS A 297 -8.10 -21.64 -5.24
CA LYS A 297 -7.20 -22.18 -4.20
C LYS A 297 -5.75 -22.20 -4.71
N LEU A 298 -4.80 -21.81 -3.86
CA LEU A 298 -3.36 -21.90 -4.12
C LEU A 298 -2.93 -23.36 -4.42
N PRO A 299 -2.04 -23.62 -5.39
CA PRO A 299 -1.51 -24.97 -5.59
C PRO A 299 -0.57 -25.37 -4.45
N ARG A 300 -0.79 -26.57 -3.91
CA ARG A 300 0.11 -27.20 -2.93
C ARG A 300 1.39 -27.64 -3.63
N THR A 301 2.54 -27.08 -3.24
CA THR A 301 3.85 -27.56 -3.66
C THR A 301 4.17 -28.88 -2.94
N LYS A 302 4.27 -29.98 -3.69
CA LYS A 302 4.85 -31.23 -3.18
C LYS A 302 6.37 -31.03 -3.05
N LYS A 303 6.91 -31.19 -1.83
CA LYS A 303 8.34 -31.40 -1.60
C LYS A 303 8.78 -32.63 -2.41
N ARG A 304 9.68 -32.46 -3.37
CA ARG A 304 10.47 -33.58 -3.91
C ARG A 304 11.45 -34.00 -2.81
N ARG A 305 11.42 -35.29 -2.46
CA ARG A 305 12.53 -35.98 -1.81
C ARG A 305 13.64 -36.19 -2.84
#